data_AF-T1BZ03-F1
#
_entry.id   AF-T1BZ03-F1
#
_cell.length_a   1.000
_cell.length_b   1.000
_cell.length_c   1.000
_cell.angle_alpha   90.00
_cell.angle_beta   90.00
_cell.angle_gamma   90.00
#
_symmetry.space_group_name_H-M   'P 1'
#
loop_
_entity.id
_entity.type
_entity.pdbx_description
1 polymer ?
#
loop_
_entity_poly.entity_id
_entity_poly.type
_entity_poly.pdbx_seq_one_letter_code
_entity_poly.pdbx_strand_id
1 'polypeptide(L)'
;VIGKTKVHDLDGEGYKKLSEAICEQIGTIVNKPLHDGPSPYTEFVTWISGTGREHPVEIFTTNYDLLFEQALERTRVPFFDGFSGASEPFFDPSSVASNDLPARWTRLWKLHGSLGWAANARGEVVRTGNADATHLVFPEHLKYDQTQKAPYAALFDRLRAFLMTPDTLLIATGFSFADAHISARIDECLAANPSASVFAFQFKPLEQETHARDIAGRRANMSLYSPDKAMINGIAAPWMPGDLPTRDWAAIRATYWGVDEKSGTAQFQLGRFDRLARFFASSRAAQHFPSAAPDVDAAVAVAPTPPDAAVALPATAPVDGAA
;
A
#
# COMPACT_ATOMS: atom_id res chain seq x y z
N VAL A 1 26.36 -23.79 -12.47
CA VAL A 1 25.62 -24.75 -13.34
C VAL A 1 26.00 -26.16 -12.90
N ILE A 2 25.09 -26.85 -12.21
CA ILE A 2 25.24 -28.27 -11.89
C ILE A 2 25.08 -29.00 -13.23
N GLY A 3 26.17 -29.51 -13.80
CA GLY A 3 26.15 -30.21 -15.09
C GLY A 3 25.50 -31.60 -14.96
N LYS A 4 26.31 -32.65 -15.12
CA LYS A 4 25.89 -34.05 -14.89
C LYS A 4 26.04 -34.51 -13.44
N THR A 5 26.62 -33.67 -12.58
CA THR A 5 26.84 -33.99 -11.17
C THR A 5 25.51 -34.03 -10.44
N LYS A 6 25.25 -35.08 -9.67
CA LYS A 6 24.03 -35.18 -8.87
C LYS A 6 24.23 -34.50 -7.51
N VAL A 7 23.30 -33.63 -7.15
CA VAL A 7 23.17 -33.05 -5.81
C VAL A 7 21.75 -33.36 -5.35
N HIS A 8 21.59 -33.95 -4.16
CA HIS A 8 20.29 -34.46 -3.68
C HIS A 8 19.54 -35.33 -4.71
N ASP A 9 20.27 -36.25 -5.35
CA ASP A 9 19.77 -37.17 -6.38
C ASP A 9 19.26 -36.54 -7.69
N LEU A 10 19.33 -35.21 -7.83
CA LEU A 10 18.97 -34.48 -9.05
C LEU A 10 20.23 -33.98 -9.78
N ASP A 11 20.24 -34.12 -11.10
CA ASP A 11 21.21 -33.47 -11.99
C ASP A 11 20.68 -32.12 -12.51
N GLY A 12 21.43 -31.44 -13.38
CA GLY A 12 20.98 -30.15 -13.94
C GLY A 12 19.64 -30.21 -14.69
N GLU A 13 19.31 -31.33 -15.33
CA GLU A 13 18.03 -31.52 -16.02
C GLU A 13 16.90 -31.80 -15.01
N GLY A 14 17.18 -32.60 -13.97
CA GLY A 14 16.27 -32.85 -12.86
C GLY A 14 15.88 -31.58 -12.11
N TYR A 15 16.86 -30.71 -11.81
CA TYR A 15 16.57 -29.40 -11.20
C TYR A 15 15.78 -28.47 -12.13
N LYS A 16 16.00 -28.55 -13.45
CA LYS A 16 15.19 -27.80 -14.41
C LYS A 16 13.73 -28.25 -14.38
N LYS A 17 13.47 -29.57 -14.43
CA LYS A 17 12.12 -30.14 -14.35
C LYS A 17 11.44 -29.81 -13.02
N LEU A 18 12.17 -29.83 -11.90
CA LEU A 18 11.66 -29.41 -10.61
C LEU A 18 11.25 -27.94 -10.61
N SER A 19 12.10 -27.06 -11.17
CA SER A 19 11.77 -25.64 -11.30
C SER A 19 10.53 -25.42 -12.17
N GLU A 20 10.37 -26.16 -13.27
CA GLU A 20 9.18 -26.09 -14.13
C GLU A 20 7.92 -26.53 -13.37
N ALA A 21 7.99 -27.63 -12.61
CA ALA A 21 6.87 -28.11 -11.80
C ALA A 21 6.47 -27.13 -10.69
N ILE A 22 7.45 -26.48 -10.04
CA ILE A 22 7.19 -25.43 -9.05
C ILE A 22 6.49 -24.23 -9.70
N CYS A 23 6.95 -23.78 -10.88
CA CYS A 23 6.31 -22.70 -11.63
C CYS A 23 4.85 -23.03 -11.96
N GLU A 24 4.56 -24.26 -12.37
CA GLU A 24 3.19 -24.71 -12.70
C GLU A 24 2.27 -24.70 -11.47
N GLN A 25 2.76 -25.19 -10.32
CA GLN A 25 1.98 -25.18 -9.08
C GLN A 25 1.72 -23.76 -8.58
N ILE A 26 2.73 -22.89 -8.64
CA ILE A 26 2.58 -21.48 -8.29
C ILE A 26 1.58 -20.82 -9.22
N GLY A 27 1.70 -21.04 -10.55
CA GLY A 27 0.76 -20.57 -11.55
C GLY A 27 -0.68 -20.96 -11.22
N THR A 28 -0.91 -22.22 -10.83
CA THR A 28 -2.25 -22.71 -10.45
C THR A 28 -2.84 -21.97 -9.23
N ILE A 29 -1.99 -21.60 -8.27
CA ILE A 29 -2.41 -20.89 -7.05
C ILE A 29 -2.66 -19.40 -7.33
N VAL A 30 -1.74 -18.75 -8.03
CA VAL A 30 -1.73 -17.28 -8.23
C VAL A 30 -2.53 -16.82 -9.45
N ASN A 31 -2.84 -17.71 -10.40
CA ASN A 31 -3.72 -17.41 -11.52
C ASN A 31 -5.18 -17.37 -11.03
N LYS A 32 -5.53 -16.27 -10.37
CA LYS A 32 -6.89 -15.95 -9.96
C LYS A 32 -7.39 -14.76 -10.78
N PRO A 33 -8.54 -14.89 -11.45
CA PRO A 33 -9.14 -13.75 -12.11
C PRO A 33 -9.62 -12.74 -11.05
N LEU A 34 -9.58 -11.46 -11.42
CA LEU A 34 -10.19 -10.42 -10.63
C LEU A 34 -11.71 -10.65 -10.61
N HIS A 35 -12.28 -10.84 -9.42
CA HIS A 35 -13.71 -11.10 -9.26
C HIS A 35 -14.56 -9.98 -9.83
N ASP A 36 -15.79 -10.30 -10.23
CA ASP A 36 -16.71 -9.32 -10.80
C ASP A 36 -17.21 -8.33 -9.73
N GLY A 37 -17.23 -7.04 -10.09
CA GLY A 37 -17.69 -5.97 -9.19
C GLY A 37 -16.57 -5.27 -8.41
N PRO A 38 -16.92 -4.55 -7.32
CA PRO A 38 -15.97 -3.78 -6.52
C PRO A 38 -14.94 -4.68 -5.82
N SER A 39 -13.67 -4.32 -5.99
CA SER A 39 -12.50 -4.96 -5.38
C SER A 39 -11.52 -3.92 -4.85
N PRO A 40 -10.63 -4.28 -3.91
CA PRO A 40 -9.53 -3.41 -3.50
C PRO A 40 -8.71 -2.87 -4.67
N TYR A 41 -8.46 -3.68 -5.70
CA TYR A 41 -7.72 -3.26 -6.88
C TYR A 41 -8.47 -2.18 -7.67
N THR A 42 -9.79 -2.36 -7.90
CA THR A 42 -10.61 -1.35 -8.59
C THR A 42 -10.75 -0.06 -7.78
N GLU A 43 -10.86 -0.15 -6.45
CA GLU A 43 -10.90 1.02 -5.56
C GLU A 43 -9.59 1.81 -5.65
N PHE A 44 -8.46 1.11 -5.59
CA PHE A 44 -7.13 1.72 -5.71
C PHE A 44 -6.90 2.35 -7.09
N VAL A 45 -7.25 1.64 -8.17
CA VAL A 45 -7.14 2.17 -9.55
C VAL A 45 -8.03 3.41 -9.75
N THR A 46 -9.23 3.43 -9.18
CA THR A 46 -10.12 4.60 -9.21
C THR A 46 -9.50 5.79 -8.46
N TRP A 47 -8.83 5.54 -7.34
CA TRP A 47 -8.03 6.53 -6.62
C TRP A 47 -6.78 6.97 -7.41
N ILE A 48 -6.22 6.16 -8.30
CA ILE A 48 -5.16 6.64 -9.19
C ILE A 48 -5.76 7.57 -10.24
N SER A 49 -6.82 7.17 -10.94
CA SER A 49 -7.27 7.92 -12.13
C SER A 49 -7.95 9.26 -11.84
N GLY A 50 -8.73 9.39 -10.76
CA GLY A 50 -9.55 10.59 -10.55
C GLY A 50 -8.88 11.79 -9.86
N THR A 51 -7.54 11.90 -9.83
CA THR A 51 -6.81 13.02 -9.21
C THR A 51 -5.76 13.44 -10.22
N GLY A 52 -5.82 14.70 -10.64
CA GLY A 52 -4.77 15.29 -11.45
C GLY A 52 -3.47 15.27 -10.66
N ARG A 53 -2.42 14.69 -11.24
CA ARG A 53 -1.08 14.63 -10.65
C ARG A 53 -0.08 15.16 -11.66
N GLU A 54 0.94 15.84 -11.17
CA GLU A 54 2.09 16.28 -11.96
C GLU A 54 2.97 15.08 -12.36
N HIS A 55 3.02 14.07 -11.49
CA HIS A 55 3.78 12.84 -11.71
C HIS A 55 2.87 11.60 -11.70
N PRO A 56 3.12 10.63 -12.60
CA PRO A 56 2.37 9.38 -12.62
C PRO A 56 2.63 8.54 -11.37
N VAL A 57 1.59 7.81 -10.93
CA VAL A 57 1.74 6.79 -9.89
C VAL A 57 2.48 5.61 -10.48
N GLU A 58 3.57 5.19 -9.83
CA GLU A 58 4.34 4.00 -10.19
C GLU A 58 4.08 2.88 -9.19
N ILE A 59 3.63 1.74 -9.69
CA ILE A 59 3.36 0.54 -8.92
C ILE A 59 4.51 -0.43 -9.16
N PHE A 60 5.34 -0.64 -8.15
CA PHE A 60 6.33 -1.72 -8.15
C PHE A 60 5.72 -2.91 -7.41
N THR A 61 5.67 -4.07 -8.05
CA THR A 61 5.10 -5.28 -7.45
C THR A 61 6.00 -6.49 -7.66
N THR A 62 6.07 -7.32 -6.63
CA THR A 62 6.68 -8.66 -6.66
C THR A 62 5.65 -9.75 -6.98
N ASN A 63 4.37 -9.39 -7.13
CA ASN A 63 3.31 -10.34 -7.40
C ASN A 63 3.32 -10.79 -8.85
N TYR A 64 3.10 -12.09 -9.05
CA TYR A 64 3.04 -12.72 -10.38
C TYR A 64 1.65 -12.66 -11.03
N ASP A 65 0.60 -12.43 -10.24
CA ASP A 65 -0.79 -12.36 -10.70
C ASP A 65 -1.03 -11.20 -11.69
N LEU A 66 -2.21 -11.17 -12.30
CA LEU A 66 -2.61 -10.14 -13.27
C LEU A 66 -3.66 -9.16 -12.71
N LEU A 67 -3.80 -9.07 -11.38
CA LEU A 67 -4.93 -8.37 -10.75
C LEU A 67 -4.89 -6.85 -10.97
N PHE A 68 -3.69 -6.25 -11.01
CA PHE A 68 -3.53 -4.83 -11.33
C PHE A 68 -3.85 -4.55 -12.80
N GLU A 69 -3.32 -5.35 -13.72
CA GLU A 69 -3.57 -5.25 -15.15
C GLU A 69 -5.08 -5.34 -15.44
N GLN A 70 -5.74 -6.38 -14.93
CA GLN A 70 -7.19 -6.56 -15.08
C GLN A 70 -7.99 -5.41 -14.48
N ALA A 71 -7.57 -4.86 -13.34
CA ALA A 71 -8.26 -3.72 -12.72
C ALA A 71 -8.10 -2.42 -13.53
N LEU A 72 -6.91 -2.17 -14.08
CA LEU A 72 -6.61 -1.02 -14.93
C LEU A 72 -7.41 -1.09 -16.24
N GLU A 73 -7.42 -2.24 -16.89
CA GLU A 73 -8.16 -2.47 -18.15
C GLU A 73 -9.67 -2.37 -17.94
N ARG A 74 -10.21 -3.04 -16.91
CA ARG A 74 -11.65 -2.99 -16.57
C ARG A 74 -12.14 -1.59 -16.24
N THR A 75 -11.30 -0.77 -15.58
CA THR A 75 -11.63 0.62 -15.21
C THR A 75 -11.29 1.61 -16.33
N ARG A 76 -10.73 1.13 -17.47
CA ARG A 76 -10.27 1.97 -18.59
C ARG A 76 -9.28 3.05 -18.17
N VAL A 77 -8.38 2.70 -17.24
CA VAL A 77 -7.28 3.56 -16.80
C VAL A 77 -6.03 3.17 -17.57
N PRO A 78 -5.44 4.08 -18.38
CA PRO A 78 -4.31 3.71 -19.20
C PRO A 78 -3.08 3.49 -18.34
N PHE A 79 -2.26 2.53 -18.74
CA PHE A 79 -1.05 2.17 -18.04
C PHE A 79 0.06 1.76 -19.00
N PHE A 80 1.29 1.82 -18.49
CA PHE A 80 2.48 1.31 -19.15
C PHE A 80 3.18 0.32 -18.23
N ASP A 81 3.40 -0.90 -18.70
CA ASP A 81 4.00 -2.00 -17.93
C ASP A 81 5.40 -2.40 -18.42
N GLY A 82 6.01 -1.59 -19.30
CA GLY A 82 7.28 -1.90 -19.95
C GLY A 82 7.14 -2.59 -21.31
N PHE A 83 5.94 -3.04 -21.70
CA PHE A 83 5.67 -3.59 -23.03
C PHE A 83 5.00 -2.58 -23.94
N SER A 84 5.26 -2.67 -25.24
CA SER A 84 4.51 -1.92 -26.24
C SER A 84 3.15 -2.59 -26.49
N GLY A 85 2.07 -1.92 -26.08
CA GLY A 85 0.68 -2.39 -26.18
C GLY A 85 0.08 -2.81 -24.83
N ALA A 86 -1.23 -3.05 -24.77
CA ALA A 86 -1.96 -3.57 -23.58
C ALA A 86 -2.42 -5.02 -23.80
N SER A 87 -2.81 -5.74 -22.74
CA SER A 87 -3.35 -7.10 -22.87
C SER A 87 -4.75 -7.02 -23.50
N GLU A 88 -5.57 -6.09 -22.98
CA GLU A 88 -6.87 -5.72 -23.52
C GLU A 88 -6.89 -4.20 -23.81
N PRO A 89 -6.48 -3.78 -25.03
CA PRO A 89 -6.42 -2.35 -25.37
C PRO A 89 -7.81 -1.74 -25.47
N PHE A 90 -7.96 -0.52 -24.95
CA PHE A 90 -9.18 0.26 -25.07
C PHE A 90 -8.91 1.63 -25.73
N PHE A 91 -9.91 2.18 -26.39
CA PHE A 91 -9.80 3.49 -27.02
C PHE A 91 -9.83 4.60 -25.97
N ASP A 92 -8.84 5.49 -26.01
CA ASP A 92 -8.73 6.64 -25.13
C ASP A 92 -8.73 7.95 -25.94
N PRO A 93 -9.88 8.65 -26.02
CA PRO A 93 -10.00 9.89 -26.77
C PRO A 93 -9.02 10.97 -26.31
N SER A 94 -8.67 10.98 -25.02
CA SER A 94 -7.81 12.02 -24.46
C SER A 94 -6.35 11.87 -24.87
N SER A 95 -5.86 10.64 -25.01
CA SER A 95 -4.53 10.36 -25.56
C SER A 95 -4.42 10.64 -27.06
N VAL A 96 -5.54 10.67 -27.80
CA VAL A 96 -5.53 11.11 -29.21
C VAL A 96 -5.42 12.63 -29.31
N ALA A 97 -5.97 13.36 -28.34
CA ALA A 97 -5.94 14.83 -28.34
C ALA A 97 -4.59 15.42 -27.88
N SER A 98 -3.77 14.66 -27.14
CA SER A 98 -2.47 15.09 -26.63
C SER A 98 -1.33 14.24 -27.19
N ASN A 99 -0.22 14.86 -27.63
CA ASN A 99 0.94 14.13 -28.14
C ASN A 99 1.84 13.48 -27.06
N ASP A 100 1.66 13.85 -25.79
CA ASP A 100 2.48 13.34 -24.69
C ASP A 100 1.82 12.15 -24.00
N LEU A 101 2.64 11.22 -23.46
CA LEU A 101 2.20 10.22 -22.50
C LEU A 101 1.77 10.95 -21.21
N PRO A 102 0.47 11.11 -20.95
CA PRO A 102 0.02 12.01 -19.90
C PRO A 102 0.34 11.44 -18.52
N ALA A 103 0.60 12.30 -17.53
CA ALA A 103 0.91 11.92 -16.14
C ALA A 103 -0.19 11.08 -15.47
N ARG A 104 -1.39 10.98 -16.07
CA ARG A 104 -2.46 10.07 -15.63
C ARG A 104 -2.19 8.60 -15.95
N TRP A 105 -1.23 8.29 -16.82
CA TRP A 105 -0.88 6.91 -17.16
C TRP A 105 -0.15 6.27 -15.98
N THR A 106 -0.72 5.20 -15.45
CA THR A 106 -0.10 4.45 -14.36
C THR A 106 1.11 3.68 -14.90
N ARG A 107 2.22 3.65 -14.15
CA ARG A 107 3.38 2.83 -14.50
C ARG A 107 3.38 1.57 -13.65
N LEU A 108 3.41 0.39 -14.25
CA LEU A 108 3.37 -0.89 -13.54
C LEU A 108 4.67 -1.68 -13.78
N TRP A 109 5.38 -2.03 -12.71
CA TRP A 109 6.70 -2.66 -12.79
C TRP A 109 6.69 -3.99 -12.02
N LYS A 110 6.68 -5.11 -12.76
CA LYS A 110 6.65 -6.48 -12.22
C LYS A 110 8.08 -6.99 -11.95
N LEU A 111 8.61 -6.72 -10.77
CA LEU A 111 10.02 -6.97 -10.41
C LEU A 111 10.42 -8.45 -10.46
N HIS A 112 9.49 -9.36 -10.16
CA HIS A 112 9.72 -10.81 -10.20
C HIS A 112 9.20 -11.47 -11.48
N GLY A 113 8.66 -10.68 -12.42
CA GLY A 113 7.97 -11.18 -13.61
C GLY A 113 6.48 -11.37 -13.39
N SER A 114 5.82 -12.00 -14.37
CA SER A 114 4.36 -12.11 -14.42
C SER A 114 3.94 -13.42 -15.08
N LEU A 115 2.78 -13.96 -14.69
CA LEU A 115 2.12 -15.10 -15.35
C LEU A 115 1.73 -14.81 -16.80
N GLY A 116 1.73 -13.54 -17.22
CA GLY A 116 1.51 -13.15 -18.60
C GLY A 116 2.78 -13.13 -19.46
N TRP A 117 3.95 -13.54 -18.94
CA TRP A 117 5.23 -13.45 -19.66
C TRP A 117 5.72 -14.82 -20.14
N ALA A 118 6.15 -14.88 -21.41
CA ALA A 118 6.77 -16.06 -22.01
C ALA A 118 8.09 -15.69 -22.70
N ALA A 119 8.96 -16.68 -22.90
CA ALA A 119 10.11 -16.52 -23.80
C ALA A 119 9.69 -16.88 -25.23
N ASN A 120 9.96 -16.00 -26.19
CA ASN A 120 9.75 -16.30 -27.61
C ASN A 120 10.86 -17.23 -28.15
N ALA A 121 10.77 -17.61 -29.42
CA ALA A 121 11.77 -18.48 -30.07
C ALA A 121 13.21 -17.89 -30.08
N ARG A 122 13.36 -16.59 -29.85
CA ARG A 122 14.64 -15.88 -29.75
C ARG A 122 15.14 -15.77 -28.31
N GLY A 123 14.38 -16.26 -27.33
CA GLY A 123 14.69 -16.14 -25.91
C GLY A 123 14.36 -14.77 -25.31
N GLU A 124 13.62 -13.92 -26.03
CA GLU A 124 13.18 -12.62 -25.55
C GLU A 124 11.91 -12.77 -24.71
N VAL A 125 11.79 -11.97 -23.65
CA VAL A 125 10.57 -11.93 -22.82
C VAL A 125 9.49 -11.16 -23.55
N VAL A 126 8.37 -11.82 -23.81
CA VAL A 126 7.18 -11.25 -24.46
C VAL A 126 5.97 -11.42 -23.57
N ARG A 127 5.04 -10.47 -23.63
CA ARG A 127 3.73 -10.64 -22.98
C ARG A 127 2.82 -11.48 -23.88
N THR A 128 2.29 -12.55 -23.33
CA THR A 128 1.24 -13.36 -23.95
C THR A 128 -0.11 -12.87 -23.43
N GLY A 129 -1.11 -12.74 -24.30
CA GLY A 129 -2.48 -12.41 -23.90
C GLY A 129 -3.19 -13.51 -23.09
N ASN A 130 -2.48 -14.58 -22.74
CA ASN A 130 -2.98 -15.72 -21.98
C ASN A 130 -2.25 -15.79 -20.64
N ALA A 131 -2.95 -16.23 -19.59
CA ALA A 131 -2.42 -16.39 -18.23
C ALA A 131 -1.68 -17.74 -18.01
N ASP A 132 -1.38 -18.47 -19.09
CA ASP A 132 -0.72 -19.78 -19.05
C ASP A 132 0.81 -19.68 -19.14
N ALA A 133 1.36 -18.47 -19.02
CA ALA A 133 2.78 -18.22 -19.26
C ALA A 133 3.62 -18.50 -18.01
N THR A 134 4.73 -19.20 -18.20
CA THR A 134 5.52 -19.83 -17.12
C THR A 134 6.80 -19.06 -16.76
N HIS A 135 6.99 -17.83 -17.27
CA HIS A 135 8.24 -17.10 -17.05
C HIS A 135 8.27 -16.36 -15.71
N LEU A 136 8.52 -17.10 -14.62
CA LEU A 136 8.61 -16.58 -13.25
C LEU A 136 10.07 -16.50 -12.76
N VAL A 137 10.47 -15.38 -12.16
CA VAL A 137 11.76 -15.26 -11.44
C VAL A 137 11.49 -15.43 -9.96
N PHE A 138 12.16 -16.41 -9.35
CA PHE A 138 12.04 -16.69 -7.91
C PHE A 138 13.07 -15.87 -7.13
N PRO A 139 12.75 -15.44 -5.90
CA PRO A 139 13.70 -14.83 -4.95
C PRO A 139 14.69 -15.86 -4.37
N GLU A 140 15.35 -16.65 -5.22
CA GLU A 140 16.42 -17.58 -4.84
C GLU A 140 17.78 -17.13 -5.41
N HIS A 141 18.85 -17.36 -4.63
CA HIS A 141 20.24 -17.03 -4.99
C HIS A 141 20.72 -17.64 -6.32
N LEU A 142 20.09 -18.72 -6.83
CA LEU A 142 20.47 -19.36 -8.09
C LEU A 142 20.01 -18.61 -9.35
N LYS A 143 19.11 -17.61 -9.24
CA LYS A 143 18.61 -16.81 -10.38
C LYS A 143 19.29 -15.44 -10.52
N TYR A 144 20.43 -15.22 -9.87
CA TYR A 144 21.21 -13.97 -10.00
C TYR A 144 21.47 -13.60 -11.46
N ASP A 145 21.90 -14.57 -12.28
CA ASP A 145 22.15 -14.37 -13.72
C ASP A 145 20.88 -14.00 -14.52
N GLN A 146 19.68 -14.34 -14.03
CA GLN A 146 18.42 -13.96 -14.68
C GLN A 146 18.01 -12.53 -14.30
N THR A 147 18.24 -12.10 -13.06
CA THR A 147 17.95 -10.72 -12.63
C THR A 147 18.83 -9.67 -13.32
N GLN A 148 20.02 -10.06 -13.77
CA GLN A 148 20.92 -9.20 -14.56
C GLN A 148 20.58 -9.15 -16.05
N LYS A 149 19.62 -9.95 -16.53
CA LYS A 149 19.18 -9.94 -17.92
C LYS A 149 17.98 -9.02 -18.09
N ALA A 150 17.84 -8.47 -19.31
CA ALA A 150 16.61 -7.80 -19.70
C ALA A 150 15.42 -8.80 -19.62
N PRO A 151 14.23 -8.36 -19.16
CA PRO A 151 13.84 -6.99 -18.79
C PRO A 151 14.13 -6.62 -17.32
N TYR A 152 14.51 -7.58 -16.46
CA TYR A 152 14.60 -7.38 -15.01
C TYR A 152 15.59 -6.30 -14.60
N ALA A 153 16.79 -6.26 -15.21
CA ALA A 153 17.78 -5.22 -14.93
C ALA A 153 17.19 -3.80 -15.10
N ALA A 154 16.41 -3.58 -16.17
CA ALA A 154 15.78 -2.29 -16.44
C ALA A 154 14.69 -1.94 -15.40
N LEU A 155 13.97 -2.94 -14.88
CA LEU A 155 12.95 -2.74 -13.84
C LEU A 155 13.59 -2.36 -12.49
N PHE A 156 14.70 -3.00 -12.12
CA PHE A 156 15.46 -2.66 -10.92
C PHE A 156 16.14 -1.28 -11.03
N ASP A 157 16.63 -0.93 -12.22
CA ASP A 157 17.16 0.41 -12.49
C ASP A 157 16.05 1.47 -12.43
N ARG A 158 14.83 1.14 -12.87
CA ARG A 158 13.67 2.03 -12.71
C ARG A 158 13.33 2.26 -11.23
N LEU A 159 13.30 1.21 -10.41
CA LEU A 159 13.09 1.33 -8.96
C LEU A 159 14.15 2.23 -8.31
N ARG A 160 15.42 2.05 -8.69
CA ARG A 160 16.50 2.94 -8.24
C ARG A 160 16.25 4.38 -8.65
N ALA A 161 15.99 4.62 -9.93
CA ALA A 161 15.79 5.96 -10.46
C ALA A 161 14.63 6.67 -9.76
N PHE A 162 13.54 5.95 -9.47
CA PHE A 162 12.43 6.45 -8.69
C PHE A 162 12.89 6.88 -7.29
N LEU A 163 13.55 6.00 -6.52
CA LEU A 163 14.00 6.32 -5.17
C LEU A 163 15.14 7.37 -5.11
N MET A 164 15.88 7.57 -6.19
CA MET A 164 16.89 8.62 -6.32
C MET A 164 16.29 9.98 -6.68
N THR A 165 15.02 10.02 -7.07
CA THR A 165 14.33 11.29 -7.35
C THR A 165 14.14 12.05 -6.02
N PRO A 166 14.48 13.34 -5.95
CA PRO A 166 14.25 14.13 -4.75
C PRO A 166 12.78 14.13 -4.32
N ASP A 167 12.52 14.31 -3.02
CA ASP A 167 11.17 14.45 -2.45
C ASP A 167 10.19 13.33 -2.82
N THR A 168 10.73 12.11 -2.99
CA THR A 168 9.94 10.93 -3.38
C THR A 168 9.41 10.17 -2.18
N LEU A 169 8.16 9.74 -2.24
CA LEU A 169 7.54 8.86 -1.27
C LEU A 169 7.28 7.47 -1.87
N LEU A 170 7.88 6.44 -1.29
CA LEU A 170 7.54 5.05 -1.55
C LEU A 170 6.63 4.51 -0.44
N ILE A 171 5.45 4.05 -0.81
CA ILE A 171 4.52 3.37 0.10
C ILE A 171 4.61 1.87 -0.18
N ALA A 172 5.12 1.11 0.78
CA ALA A 172 5.20 -0.34 0.73
C ALA A 172 4.07 -0.97 1.57
N THR A 173 3.39 -1.95 1.00
CA THR A 173 2.31 -2.69 1.67
C THR A 173 2.40 -4.16 1.29
N GLY A 174 2.21 -5.05 2.25
CA GLY A 174 2.32 -6.50 2.01
C GLY A 174 3.71 -6.99 1.58
N PHE A 175 4.75 -6.16 1.75
CA PHE A 175 6.14 -6.51 1.44
C PHE A 175 6.96 -6.66 2.73
N SER A 176 7.43 -7.87 3.00
CA SER A 176 8.15 -8.23 4.23
C SER A 176 9.61 -7.78 4.26
N PHE A 177 10.14 -7.28 3.15
CA PHE A 177 11.58 -6.99 2.97
C PHE A 177 12.48 -8.22 3.11
N ALA A 178 11.93 -9.44 2.98
CA ALA A 178 12.72 -10.68 3.01
C ALA A 178 13.52 -10.92 1.73
N ASP A 179 13.10 -10.32 0.60
CA ASP A 179 13.90 -10.34 -0.63
C ASP A 179 15.12 -9.45 -0.46
N ALA A 180 16.30 -10.06 -0.33
CA ALA A 180 17.55 -9.36 -0.08
C ALA A 180 17.95 -8.42 -1.24
N HIS A 181 17.62 -8.74 -2.49
CA HIS A 181 18.01 -7.92 -3.64
C HIS A 181 17.20 -6.63 -3.70
N ILE A 182 15.87 -6.72 -3.56
CA ILE A 182 15.00 -5.52 -3.52
C ILE A 182 15.29 -4.71 -2.27
N SER A 183 15.44 -5.37 -1.12
CA SER A 183 15.60 -4.67 0.16
C SER A 183 16.96 -3.98 0.28
N ALA A 184 18.05 -4.59 -0.20
CA ALA A 184 19.35 -3.94 -0.29
C ALA A 184 19.28 -2.71 -1.21
N ARG A 185 18.54 -2.81 -2.33
CA ARG A 185 18.37 -1.69 -3.26
C ARG A 185 17.65 -0.51 -2.62
N ILE A 186 16.57 -0.78 -1.89
CA ILE A 186 15.82 0.26 -1.15
C ILE A 186 16.73 0.89 -0.09
N ASP A 187 17.45 0.07 0.67
CA ASP A 187 18.37 0.50 1.72
C ASP A 187 19.50 1.41 1.20
N GLU A 188 20.17 0.99 0.11
CA GLU A 188 21.17 1.81 -0.59
C GLU A 188 20.61 3.13 -1.09
N CYS A 189 19.39 3.10 -1.65
CA CYS A 189 18.78 4.31 -2.18
C CYS A 189 18.42 5.30 -1.09
N LEU A 190 17.88 4.83 0.04
CA LEU A 190 17.58 5.67 1.20
C LEU A 190 18.85 6.25 1.83
N ALA A 191 19.96 5.51 1.78
CA ALA A 191 21.26 6.01 2.23
C ALA A 191 21.76 7.19 1.38
N ALA A 192 21.60 7.08 0.07
CA ALA A 192 22.11 8.05 -0.90
C ALA A 192 21.17 9.24 -1.11
N ASN A 193 19.86 9.07 -0.88
CA ASN A 193 18.85 10.11 -1.01
C ASN A 193 18.10 10.33 0.31
N PRO A 194 18.58 11.25 1.17
CA PRO A 194 17.91 11.59 2.43
C PRO A 194 16.52 12.22 2.27
N SER A 195 16.21 12.79 1.09
CA SER A 195 14.90 13.40 0.83
C SER A 195 13.82 12.37 0.46
N ALA A 196 14.22 11.18 -0.01
CA ALA A 196 13.29 10.09 -0.24
C ALA A 196 12.80 9.51 1.08
N SER A 197 11.51 9.23 1.17
CA SER A 197 10.86 8.62 2.34
C SER A 197 10.20 7.30 1.96
N VAL A 198 10.29 6.31 2.86
CA VAL A 198 9.60 5.02 2.73
C VAL A 198 8.63 4.83 3.88
N PHE A 199 7.35 4.62 3.58
CA PHE A 199 6.35 4.16 4.54
C PHE A 199 6.07 2.68 4.29
N ALA A 200 6.47 1.84 5.25
CA ALA A 200 6.27 0.41 5.18
C ALA A 200 5.11 0.00 6.09
N PHE A 201 3.98 -0.34 5.50
CA PHE A 201 2.81 -0.88 6.19
C PHE A 201 2.90 -2.42 6.24
N GLN A 202 3.13 -2.95 7.43
CA GLN A 202 3.33 -4.38 7.66
C GLN A 202 2.08 -5.08 8.19
N PHE A 203 1.92 -6.34 7.79
CA PHE A 203 0.79 -7.17 8.20
C PHE A 203 1.02 -7.83 9.56
N LYS A 204 2.27 -8.22 9.88
CA LYS A 204 2.57 -8.89 11.16
C LYS A 204 2.98 -7.87 12.23
N PRO A 205 2.92 -8.26 13.52
CA PRO A 205 3.47 -7.45 14.60
C PRO A 205 4.94 -7.10 14.39
N LEU A 206 5.36 -5.94 14.90
CA LEU A 206 6.68 -5.35 14.64
C LEU A 206 7.85 -6.30 14.93
N GLU A 207 7.74 -7.13 15.98
CA GLU A 207 8.78 -8.09 16.37
C GLU A 207 9.01 -9.20 15.33
N GLN A 208 8.00 -9.51 14.51
CA GLN A 208 8.07 -10.56 13.48
C GLN A 208 8.60 -10.03 12.15
N GLU A 209 8.59 -8.71 11.94
CA GLU A 209 9.02 -8.05 10.71
C GLU A 209 10.51 -7.68 10.77
N THR A 210 11.35 -8.69 10.96
CA THR A 210 12.79 -8.53 11.27
C THR A 210 13.55 -7.74 10.21
N HIS A 211 13.33 -8.03 8.93
CA HIS A 211 14.03 -7.40 7.81
C HIS A 211 13.64 -5.92 7.65
N ALA A 212 12.35 -5.62 7.70
CA ALA A 212 11.86 -4.26 7.60
C ALA A 212 12.34 -3.41 8.80
N ARG A 213 12.35 -4.01 10.00
CA ARG A 213 12.83 -3.37 11.24
C ARG A 213 14.33 -3.06 11.19
N ASP A 214 15.13 -3.95 10.63
CA ASP A 214 16.57 -3.71 10.47
C ASP A 214 16.85 -2.46 9.62
N ILE A 215 16.17 -2.32 8.48
CA ILE A 215 16.34 -1.17 7.58
C ILE A 215 15.82 0.11 8.26
N ALA A 216 14.62 0.07 8.86
CA ALA A 216 14.04 1.22 9.56
C ALA A 216 14.87 1.66 10.79
N GLY A 217 15.57 0.73 11.45
CA GLY A 217 16.51 1.04 12.54
C GLY A 217 17.77 1.77 12.06
N ARG A 218 18.20 1.52 10.81
CA ARG A 218 19.40 2.14 10.21
C ARG A 218 19.08 3.41 9.40
N ARG A 219 17.84 3.58 8.96
CA ARG A 219 17.40 4.64 8.04
C ARG A 219 16.30 5.49 8.67
N ALA A 220 16.64 6.73 9.03
CA ALA A 220 15.69 7.70 9.59
C ALA A 220 14.53 8.03 8.64
N ASN A 221 14.77 7.91 7.33
CA ASN A 221 13.81 8.15 6.26
C ASN A 221 12.97 6.90 5.87
N MET A 222 12.99 5.85 6.70
CA MET A 222 12.06 4.73 6.61
C MET A 222 11.23 4.63 7.89
N SER A 223 9.90 4.74 7.74
CA SER A 223 8.94 4.57 8.82
C SER A 223 8.20 3.25 8.65
N LEU A 224 8.21 2.45 9.70
CA LEU A 224 7.58 1.13 9.75
C LEU A 224 6.31 1.19 10.59
N TYR A 225 5.21 0.71 10.04
CA TYR A 225 3.89 0.74 10.64
C TYR A 225 3.38 -0.68 10.74
N SER A 226 3.33 -1.24 11.95
CA SER A 226 2.83 -2.59 12.23
C SER A 226 1.50 -2.50 13.01
N PRO A 227 0.75 -3.60 13.15
CA PRO A 227 -0.53 -3.58 13.85
C PRO A 227 -0.43 -3.14 15.32
N ASP A 228 0.65 -3.50 16.00
CA ASP A 228 0.88 -3.28 17.43
C ASP A 228 1.71 -2.02 17.75
N LYS A 229 2.68 -1.71 16.90
CA LYS A 229 3.67 -0.64 17.11
C LYS A 229 4.03 0.06 15.80
N ALA A 230 4.62 1.24 15.93
CA ALA A 230 5.34 1.89 14.84
C ALA A 230 6.82 2.01 15.18
N MET A 231 7.68 2.00 14.17
CA MET A 231 9.07 2.43 14.27
C MET A 231 9.26 3.64 13.36
N ILE A 232 9.54 4.79 13.97
CA ILE A 232 9.73 6.06 13.25
C ILE A 232 11.07 6.63 13.70
N ASN A 233 11.89 7.06 12.75
CA ASN A 233 13.23 7.57 13.02
C ASN A 233 14.08 6.60 13.86
N GLY A 234 13.99 5.29 13.58
CA GLY A 234 14.66 4.22 14.30
C GLY A 234 14.11 3.89 15.70
N ILE A 235 13.09 4.61 16.18
CA ILE A 235 12.52 4.41 17.52
C ILE A 235 11.20 3.65 17.42
N ALA A 236 11.15 2.47 18.03
CA ALA A 236 9.93 1.68 18.15
C ALA A 236 9.08 2.13 19.35
N ALA A 237 7.80 2.39 19.12
CA ALA A 237 6.83 2.78 20.15
C ALA A 237 5.45 2.14 19.90
N PRO A 238 4.71 1.79 20.96
CA PRO A 238 3.33 1.34 20.83
C PRO A 238 2.43 2.46 20.33
N TRP A 239 1.34 2.09 19.69
CA TRP A 239 0.33 3.05 19.26
C TRP A 239 -0.34 3.72 20.45
N MET A 240 -0.39 5.06 20.42
CA MET A 240 -1.22 5.87 21.30
C MET A 240 -2.07 6.80 20.43
N PRO A 241 -3.23 6.34 19.92
CA PRO A 241 -4.12 7.18 19.14
C PRO A 241 -4.61 8.33 20.04
N GLY A 242 -4.13 9.55 19.77
CA GLY A 242 -4.58 10.74 20.49
C GLY A 242 -5.99 11.17 20.11
N ASP A 243 -6.37 12.36 20.55
CA ASP A 243 -7.65 12.97 20.20
C ASP A 243 -7.80 13.16 18.68
N LEU A 244 -9.05 13.21 18.23
CA LEU A 244 -9.36 13.44 16.82
C LEU A 244 -9.11 14.91 16.48
N PRO A 245 -8.34 15.24 15.42
CA PRO A 245 -8.10 16.63 15.04
C PRO A 245 -9.38 17.40 14.71
N THR A 246 -10.35 16.74 14.07
CA THR A 246 -11.72 17.24 13.83
C THR A 246 -12.73 16.08 13.91
N ARG A 247 -14.04 16.38 13.94
CA ARG A 247 -15.10 15.34 13.96
C ARG A 247 -15.06 14.43 12.73
N ASP A 248 -14.68 14.96 11.58
CA ASP A 248 -14.61 14.20 10.32
C ASP A 248 -13.45 13.18 10.28
N TRP A 249 -12.43 13.39 11.12
CA TRP A 249 -11.33 12.44 11.25
C TRP A 249 -11.76 11.11 11.89
N ALA A 250 -12.92 11.04 12.55
CA ALA A 250 -13.43 9.79 13.11
C ALA A 250 -13.67 8.74 12.01
N ALA A 251 -14.33 9.17 10.92
CA ALA A 251 -14.62 8.32 9.78
C ALA A 251 -13.33 7.86 9.08
N ILE A 252 -12.35 8.78 8.92
CA ILE A 252 -11.05 8.47 8.32
C ILE A 252 -10.27 7.50 9.23
N ARG A 253 -10.21 7.74 10.54
CA ARG A 253 -9.53 6.87 11.50
C ARG A 253 -10.11 5.45 11.47
N ALA A 254 -11.42 5.31 11.39
CA ALA A 254 -12.09 4.00 11.30
C ALA A 254 -11.69 3.18 10.05
N THR A 255 -11.11 3.81 9.01
CA THR A 255 -10.64 3.08 7.83
C THR A 255 -9.29 2.37 8.03
N TYR A 256 -8.46 2.85 8.97
CA TYR A 256 -7.11 2.32 9.21
C TYR A 256 -6.86 1.85 10.65
N TRP A 257 -7.74 2.20 11.59
CA TRP A 257 -7.69 1.82 12.99
C TRP A 257 -8.92 0.96 13.30
N GLY A 258 -8.69 -0.31 13.62
CA GLY A 258 -9.77 -1.26 13.87
C GLY A 258 -9.41 -2.25 14.98
N VAL A 259 -10.36 -3.11 15.33
CA VAL A 259 -10.13 -4.15 16.34
C VAL A 259 -9.76 -5.45 15.65
N ASP A 260 -8.77 -6.17 16.18
CA ASP A 260 -8.51 -7.54 15.78
C ASP A 260 -9.62 -8.47 16.25
N GLU A 261 -10.28 -9.18 15.33
CA GLU A 261 -11.40 -10.06 15.67
C GLU A 261 -10.98 -11.25 16.57
N LYS A 262 -9.70 -11.64 16.52
CA LYS A 262 -9.17 -12.76 17.30
C LYS A 262 -8.71 -12.36 18.69
N SER A 263 -7.97 -11.25 18.80
CA SER A 263 -7.40 -10.80 20.07
C SER A 263 -8.22 -9.71 20.78
N GLY A 264 -9.19 -9.09 20.10
CA GLY A 264 -10.00 -8.01 20.65
C GLY A 264 -9.23 -6.69 20.87
N THR A 265 -7.99 -6.60 20.42
CA THR A 265 -7.14 -5.41 20.61
C THR A 265 -7.28 -4.44 19.46
N ALA A 266 -7.30 -3.15 19.76
CA ALA A 266 -7.20 -2.10 18.75
C ALA A 266 -5.82 -2.18 18.06
N GLN A 267 -5.83 -2.19 16.74
CA GLN A 267 -4.64 -2.36 15.90
C GLN A 267 -4.69 -1.49 14.66
N PHE A 268 -3.51 -1.14 14.18
CA PHE A 268 -3.32 -0.48 12.89
C PHE A 268 -3.48 -1.49 11.74
N GLN A 269 -4.26 -1.15 10.71
CA GLN A 269 -4.71 -2.12 9.70
C GLN A 269 -4.18 -1.88 8.27
N LEU A 270 -3.41 -0.84 7.99
CA LEU A 270 -2.96 -0.55 6.60
C LEU A 270 -1.91 -1.53 6.06
N GLY A 271 -1.41 -2.45 6.89
CA GLY A 271 -0.64 -3.60 6.40
C GLY A 271 -1.46 -4.55 5.52
N ARG A 272 -2.79 -4.46 5.59
CA ARG A 272 -3.73 -5.16 4.74
C ARG A 272 -4.02 -4.34 3.48
N PHE A 273 -3.75 -4.92 2.30
CA PHE A 273 -3.97 -4.23 1.03
C PHE A 273 -5.43 -3.82 0.82
N ASP A 274 -6.41 -4.62 1.26
CA ASP A 274 -7.83 -4.28 1.20
C ASP A 274 -8.16 -3.02 2.01
N ARG A 275 -7.57 -2.87 3.19
CA ARG A 275 -7.75 -1.68 4.03
C ARG A 275 -7.01 -0.47 3.47
N LEU A 276 -5.81 -0.66 2.93
CA LEU A 276 -5.05 0.42 2.28
C LEU A 276 -5.77 0.97 1.04
N ALA A 277 -6.24 0.10 0.16
CA ALA A 277 -6.99 0.51 -1.02
C ALA A 277 -8.25 1.31 -0.63
N ARG A 278 -8.97 0.84 0.38
CA ARG A 278 -10.15 1.51 0.90
C ARG A 278 -9.83 2.86 1.54
N PHE A 279 -8.72 2.95 2.29
CA PHE A 279 -8.22 4.19 2.87
C PHE A 279 -7.94 5.24 1.78
N PHE A 280 -7.24 4.85 0.71
CA PHE A 280 -7.00 5.74 -0.43
C PHE A 280 -8.29 6.16 -1.13
N ALA A 281 -9.19 5.22 -1.43
CA ALA A 281 -10.46 5.56 -2.06
C ALA A 281 -11.29 6.55 -1.20
N SER A 282 -11.25 6.38 0.12
CA SER A 282 -11.98 7.20 1.08
C SER A 282 -11.31 8.56 1.34
N SER A 283 -10.01 8.70 1.08
CA SER A 283 -9.29 9.98 1.23
C SER A 283 -9.80 11.05 0.26
N ARG A 284 -10.49 10.66 -0.82
CA ARG A 284 -11.21 11.58 -1.71
C ARG A 284 -12.61 11.94 -1.26
N ALA A 285 -13.25 11.06 -0.49
CA ALA A 285 -14.62 11.27 -0.01
C ALA A 285 -14.70 12.37 1.05
N ALA A 286 -13.58 12.98 1.44
CA ALA A 286 -13.52 14.09 2.40
C ALA A 286 -14.23 15.39 1.95
N GLN A 287 -14.91 15.41 0.79
CA GLN A 287 -15.90 16.45 0.48
C GLN A 287 -17.36 16.04 0.75
N HIS A 288 -17.65 14.78 1.10
CA HIS A 288 -18.99 14.29 1.48
C HIS A 288 -18.87 13.08 2.42
N PHE A 289 -18.61 13.32 3.71
CA PHE A 289 -18.98 12.34 4.73
C PHE A 289 -20.45 12.57 5.10
N PRO A 290 -21.30 11.53 5.16
CA PRO A 290 -22.63 11.67 5.73
C PRO A 290 -22.50 12.09 7.19
N SER A 291 -23.14 13.21 7.55
CA SER A 291 -23.28 13.64 8.94
C SER A 291 -23.84 12.47 9.73
N ALA A 292 -23.17 12.10 10.83
CA ALA A 292 -23.79 11.22 11.82
C ALA A 292 -25.16 11.81 12.19
N ALA A 293 -26.18 10.95 12.25
CA ALA A 293 -27.50 11.34 12.72
C ALA A 293 -27.37 11.95 14.12
N PRO A 294 -28.13 13.01 14.45
CA PRO A 294 -28.09 13.58 15.79
C PRO A 294 -28.52 12.51 16.80
N ASP A 295 -27.75 12.38 17.88
CA ASP A 295 -28.12 11.60 19.06
C ASP A 295 -29.47 12.09 19.58
N VAL A 296 -30.52 11.35 19.27
CA VAL A 296 -31.80 11.41 19.97
C VAL A 296 -31.70 10.51 21.19
N ASP A 297 -31.02 10.99 22.23
CA ASP A 297 -31.50 10.85 23.61
C ASP A 297 -30.58 11.56 24.61
N ALA A 298 -30.95 12.80 24.93
CA ALA A 298 -30.75 13.40 26.25
C ALA A 298 -31.80 14.50 26.41
N ALA A 299 -33.08 14.11 26.40
CA ALA A 299 -34.16 15.00 26.79
C ALA A 299 -33.96 15.40 28.26
N VAL A 300 -33.74 16.69 28.44
CA VAL A 300 -33.60 17.38 29.73
C VAL A 300 -34.89 17.20 30.52
N ALA A 301 -34.85 16.42 31.61
CA ALA A 301 -35.85 16.51 32.67
C ALA A 301 -35.45 17.64 33.63
N VAL A 302 -35.95 18.86 33.37
CA VAL A 302 -35.88 19.97 34.33
C VAL A 302 -36.88 19.68 35.44
N ALA A 303 -36.40 19.43 36.66
CA ALA A 303 -37.23 19.38 37.86
C ALA A 303 -37.73 20.80 38.24
N PRO A 304 -38.98 20.97 38.68
CA PRO A 304 -39.49 22.28 39.09
C PRO A 304 -38.94 22.71 40.46
N THR A 305 -38.44 23.94 40.53
CA THR A 305 -38.00 24.63 41.75
C THR A 305 -39.17 24.94 42.69
N PRO A 306 -39.02 24.81 44.02
CA PRO A 306 -40.05 25.22 44.98
C PRO A 306 -40.06 26.75 45.20
N PRO A 307 -41.19 27.34 45.63
CA PRO A 307 -41.34 28.79 45.79
C PRO A 307 -40.69 29.33 47.07
N ASP A 308 -39.98 30.44 46.94
CA ASP A 308 -39.37 31.22 48.02
C ASP A 308 -40.42 31.81 48.97
N ALA A 309 -40.24 31.57 50.27
CA ALA A 309 -40.93 32.24 51.36
C ALA A 309 -40.03 33.33 51.96
N ALA A 310 -40.59 34.53 52.08
CA ALA A 310 -39.97 35.75 52.58
C ALA A 310 -39.35 35.62 53.98
N VAL A 311 -38.17 36.23 54.18
CA VAL A 311 -37.64 36.60 55.51
C VAL A 311 -37.03 38.00 55.45
N ALA A 312 -37.33 38.76 56.50
CA ALA A 312 -37.29 40.21 56.64
C ALA A 312 -35.89 40.83 56.84
N LEU A 313 -35.79 42.11 56.43
CA LEU A 313 -34.72 43.05 56.78
C LEU A 313 -34.85 43.51 58.24
N PRO A 314 -33.76 43.60 59.03
CA PRO A 314 -33.77 44.32 60.30
C PRO A 314 -33.46 45.81 60.09
N ALA A 315 -34.21 46.63 60.82
CA ALA A 315 -34.02 48.06 60.95
C ALA A 315 -32.87 48.38 61.93
N THR A 316 -32.06 49.40 61.62
CA THR A 316 -31.24 50.12 62.60
C THR A 316 -31.41 51.62 62.42
N ALA A 317 -31.69 52.28 63.55
CA ALA A 317 -32.10 53.67 63.73
C ALA A 317 -30.91 54.67 63.67
N PRO A 318 -31.18 56.00 63.73
CA PRO A 318 -30.24 57.06 63.36
C PRO A 318 -29.40 57.56 64.55
N VAL A 319 -28.31 58.29 64.25
CA VAL A 319 -27.60 59.13 65.23
C VAL A 319 -27.34 60.50 64.61
N ASP A 320 -28.02 61.51 65.13
CA ASP A 320 -27.78 62.94 64.92
C ASP A 320 -26.57 63.44 65.73
N GLY A 321 -25.93 64.52 65.26
CA GLY A 321 -25.34 65.52 66.18
C GLY A 321 -23.98 66.12 65.81
N ALA A 322 -24.02 67.30 65.17
CA ALA A 322 -23.24 68.52 65.41
C ALA A 322 -21.72 68.45 65.68
N ALA A 323 -20.93 69.07 64.79
CA ALA A 323 -20.18 70.32 64.99
C ALA A 323 -19.37 70.66 63.73
#